data_AF-A0A4Q7W1Q6-F1
#
_entry.id   AF-A0A4Q7W1Q6-F1
#
_cell.length_a   1.000
_cell.length_b   1.000
_cell.length_c   1.000
_cell.angle_alpha   90.00
_cell.angle_beta   90.00
_cell.angle_gamma   90.00
#
_symmetry.space_group_name_H-M   'P 1'
#
loop_
_entity.id
_entity.type
_entity.pdbx_description
1 polymer ?
#
loop_
_entity_poly.entity_id
_entity_poly.type
_entity_poly.pdbx_seq_one_letter_code
_entity_poly.pdbx_strand_id
1 'polypeptide(L)'
;MNPSPVADPTAALLRDFDRRYLRWGLPLCLACLLAVAWLWSQPGKHNLGAPFWQAVQLLAAAAALLNLPSWWLQRRSLRAQLERAAPIGAWRFALRFWLINLALAVALSVLLWRPLLNLLFFFRLYPVAFWLLPWHAILGLMLGRWLQLQASPAPVPPAASR
;
A
#
# COMPACT_ATOMS: atom_id res chain seq x y z
N MET A 1 33.02 15.99 25.02
CA MET A 1 31.68 16.11 24.43
C MET A 1 31.60 15.11 23.29
N ASN A 2 30.81 14.04 23.42
CA ASN A 2 30.49 13.19 22.28
C ASN A 2 29.59 13.97 21.34
N PRO A 3 29.90 14.11 20.04
CA PRO A 3 28.94 14.68 19.10
C PRO A 3 27.69 13.81 19.13
N SER A 4 26.53 14.44 19.35
CA SER A 4 25.23 13.77 19.17
C SER A 4 25.25 13.09 17.79
N PRO A 5 24.85 11.81 17.69
CA PRO A 5 24.87 11.11 16.41
C PRO A 5 24.01 11.91 15.43
N VAL A 6 24.64 12.38 14.36
CA VAL A 6 23.95 13.03 13.24
C VAL A 6 22.88 12.04 12.79
N ALA A 7 21.61 12.40 13.02
CA ALA A 7 20.50 11.51 12.69
C ALA A 7 20.56 11.20 11.19
N ASP A 8 20.71 9.92 10.85
CA ASP A 8 20.75 9.48 9.45
C ASP A 8 19.43 9.92 8.77
N PRO A 9 19.49 10.88 7.81
CA PRO A 9 18.30 11.43 7.16
C PRO A 9 17.52 10.34 6.41
N THR A 10 18.21 9.28 5.95
CA THR A 10 17.59 8.11 5.31
C THR A 10 16.74 7.34 6.30
N ALA A 11 17.28 7.05 7.49
CA ALA A 11 16.56 6.34 8.54
C ALA A 11 15.37 7.14 9.07
N ALA A 12 15.48 8.47 9.16
CA ALA A 12 14.36 9.34 9.51
C ALA A 12 13.24 9.27 8.47
N LEU A 13 13.57 9.41 7.18
CA LEU A 13 12.59 9.37 6.09
C LEU A 13 11.89 8.00 5.97
N LEU A 14 12.62 6.90 6.17
CA LEU A 14 12.04 5.55 6.18
C LEU A 14 11.06 5.35 7.35
N ARG A 15 11.37 5.86 8.55
CA ARG A 15 10.44 5.80 9.70
C ARG A 15 9.17 6.61 9.46
N ASP A 16 9.31 7.79 8.86
CA ASP A 16 8.15 8.62 8.51
C ASP A 16 7.32 8.02 7.39
N PHE A 17 7.96 7.35 6.42
CA PHE A 17 7.27 6.54 5.42
C PHE A 17 6.44 5.44 6.09
N ASP A 18 7.03 4.67 7.02
CA ASP A 18 6.35 3.59 7.74
C ASP A 18 5.12 4.12 8.50
N ARG A 19 5.26 5.25 9.21
CA ARG A 19 4.16 5.91 9.93
C ARG A 19 3.04 6.36 9.00
N ARG A 20 3.37 6.96 7.84
CA ARG A 20 2.38 7.45 6.87
C ARG A 20 1.70 6.31 6.13
N TYR A 21 2.44 5.26 5.79
CA TYR A 21 1.88 4.05 5.21
C TYR A 21 0.79 3.48 6.12
N LEU A 22 1.07 3.36 7.42
CA LEU A 22 0.07 2.89 8.39
C LEU A 22 -1.08 3.89 8.56
N ARG A 23 -0.76 5.18 8.75
CA ARG A 23 -1.77 6.22 8.99
C ARG A 23 -2.75 6.38 7.83
N TRP A 24 -2.29 6.24 6.59
CA TRP A 24 -3.14 6.39 5.40
C TRP A 24 -3.68 5.06 4.89
N GLY A 25 -2.87 4.00 4.93
CA GLY A 25 -3.25 2.69 4.46
C GLY A 25 -4.25 1.98 5.35
N LEU A 26 -4.13 2.11 6.68
CA LEU A 26 -5.00 1.39 7.62
C LEU A 26 -6.47 1.83 7.54
N PRO A 27 -6.80 3.14 7.51
CA PRO A 27 -8.19 3.58 7.34
C PRO A 27 -8.77 3.19 5.97
N LEU A 28 -8.00 3.32 4.89
CA LEU A 28 -8.42 2.93 3.54
C LEU A 28 -8.68 1.42 3.46
N CYS A 29 -7.75 0.62 3.99
CA CYS A 29 -7.89 -0.83 4.04
C CYS A 29 -9.12 -1.24 4.87
N LEU A 30 -9.33 -0.63 6.03
CA LEU A 30 -10.48 -0.92 6.89
C LEU A 30 -11.80 -0.56 6.19
N ALA A 31 -11.89 0.61 5.57
CA ALA A 31 -13.08 1.02 4.83
C ALA A 31 -13.42 0.05 3.69
N CYS A 32 -12.42 -0.35 2.88
CA CYS A 32 -12.61 -1.34 1.83
C CYS A 32 -13.01 -2.71 2.37
N LEU A 33 -12.36 -3.17 3.45
CA LEU A 33 -12.65 -4.45 4.09
C LEU A 33 -14.10 -4.51 4.58
N LEU A 34 -14.54 -3.48 5.32
CA LEU A 34 -15.91 -3.42 5.85
C LEU A 34 -16.95 -3.33 4.75
N ALA A 35 -16.68 -2.57 3.68
CA ALA A 35 -17.57 -2.48 2.52
C ALA A 35 -17.74 -3.84 1.82
N VAL A 36 -16.65 -4.59 1.63
CA VAL A 36 -16.69 -5.93 1.02
C VAL A 36 -17.36 -6.93 1.96
N ALA A 37 -17.04 -6.90 3.26
CA ALA A 37 -17.67 -7.77 4.25
C ALA A 37 -19.18 -7.55 4.33
N TRP A 38 -19.63 -6.29 4.30
CA TRP A 38 -21.04 -5.93 4.25
C TRP A 38 -21.71 -6.49 3.01
N LEU A 39 -21.11 -6.28 1.83
CA LEU A 39 -21.65 -6.78 0.55
C LEU A 39 -21.75 -8.32 0.53
N TRP A 40 -20.76 -9.01 1.11
CA TRP A 40 -20.74 -10.48 1.19
C TRP A 40 -21.74 -11.04 2.20
N SER A 41 -22.09 -10.26 3.24
CA SER A 41 -23.09 -10.64 4.23
C SER A 41 -24.53 -10.51 3.72
N GLN A 42 -24.76 -9.79 2.62
CA GLN A 42 -26.11 -9.66 2.06
C GLN A 42 -26.54 -10.96 1.37
N PRO A 43 -27.76 -11.45 1.64
CA PRO A 43 -28.31 -12.61 0.93
C PRO A 43 -28.54 -12.27 -0.54
N GLY A 44 -28.03 -13.11 -1.45
CA GLY A 44 -28.18 -12.92 -2.89
C GLY A 44 -28.10 -14.22 -3.67
N LYS A 45 -28.58 -14.24 -4.91
CA LYS A 45 -28.66 -15.46 -5.77
C LYS A 45 -27.33 -16.21 -5.94
N HIS A 46 -26.20 -15.57 -5.64
CA HIS A 46 -24.85 -16.14 -5.77
C HIS A 46 -24.00 -15.98 -4.50
N ASN A 47 -24.56 -15.38 -3.43
CA ASN A 47 -23.87 -15.18 -2.16
C ASN A 47 -24.60 -15.98 -1.09
N LEU A 48 -23.92 -16.98 -0.51
CA LEU A 48 -24.48 -17.87 0.52
C LEU A 48 -24.76 -17.15 1.86
N GLY A 49 -24.65 -15.81 1.93
CA GLY A 49 -24.86 -15.03 3.15
C GLY A 49 -23.83 -15.35 4.22
N ALA A 50 -22.53 -15.23 3.90
CA ALA A 50 -21.49 -15.47 4.88
C ALA A 50 -21.66 -14.53 6.08
N PRO A 51 -21.58 -15.01 7.34
CA PRO A 51 -21.65 -14.15 8.51
C PRO A 51 -20.64 -13.00 8.40
N PHE A 52 -21.11 -11.78 8.63
CA PHE A 52 -20.30 -10.56 8.48
C PHE A 52 -18.93 -10.67 9.17
N TRP A 53 -18.90 -11.18 10.41
CA TRP A 53 -17.66 -11.33 11.17
C TRP A 53 -16.69 -12.38 10.59
N GLN A 54 -17.20 -13.44 9.97
CA GLN A 54 -16.35 -14.41 9.26
C GLN A 54 -15.74 -13.77 8.01
N ALA A 55 -16.54 -13.01 7.25
CA ALA A 55 -16.04 -12.25 6.10
C ALA A 55 -14.94 -11.25 6.52
N VAL A 56 -15.16 -10.51 7.63
CA VAL A 56 -14.16 -9.59 8.19
C VAL A 56 -12.85 -10.31 8.52
N GLN A 57 -12.90 -11.44 9.22
CA GLN A 57 -11.71 -12.20 9.61
C GLN A 57 -10.92 -12.71 8.40
N LEU A 58 -11.63 -13.28 7.41
CA LEU A 58 -11.03 -13.76 6.17
C LEU A 58 -10.38 -12.64 5.36
N LEU A 59 -11.08 -11.51 5.22
CA LEU A 59 -10.57 -10.34 4.52
C LEU A 59 -9.39 -9.69 5.26
N ALA A 60 -9.39 -9.70 6.59
CA ALA A 60 -8.29 -9.19 7.39
C ALA A 60 -7.02 -10.05 7.21
N ALA A 61 -7.18 -11.37 7.22
CA ALA A 61 -6.08 -12.30 6.94
C ALA A 61 -5.53 -12.10 5.52
N ALA A 62 -6.40 -11.99 4.51
CA ALA A 62 -6.00 -11.72 3.13
C ALA A 62 -5.30 -10.36 3.00
N ALA A 63 -5.81 -9.32 3.66
CA ALA A 63 -5.22 -8.00 3.67
C ALA A 63 -3.82 -8.02 4.31
N ALA A 64 -3.62 -8.72 5.42
CA ALA A 64 -2.32 -8.86 6.04
C ALA A 64 -1.32 -9.58 5.13
N LEU A 65 -1.74 -10.69 4.51
CA LEU A 65 -0.92 -11.47 3.57
C LEU A 65 -0.47 -10.67 2.34
N LEU A 66 -1.27 -9.70 1.90
CA LEU A 66 -0.92 -8.81 0.78
C LEU A 66 -0.10 -7.59 1.22
N ASN A 67 -0.54 -6.90 2.28
CA ASN A 67 0.02 -5.63 2.69
C ASN A 67 1.38 -5.76 3.34
N LEU A 68 1.64 -6.82 4.11
CA LEU A 68 2.93 -7.00 4.80
C LEU A 68 4.09 -7.19 3.79
N PRO A 69 4.01 -8.11 2.82
CA PRO A 69 5.06 -8.25 1.81
C PRO A 69 5.18 -7.01 0.92
N SER A 70 4.04 -6.39 0.57
CA SER A 70 4.03 -5.17 -0.23
C SER A 70 4.77 -4.02 0.45
N TRP A 71 4.46 -3.77 1.73
CA TRP A 71 5.16 -2.78 2.55
C TRP A 71 6.67 -3.06 2.60
N TRP A 72 7.06 -4.31 2.86
CA TRP A 72 8.48 -4.70 2.92
C TRP A 72 9.22 -4.42 1.59
N LEU A 73 8.62 -4.81 0.46
CA LEU A 73 9.19 -4.59 -0.88
C LEU A 73 9.32 -3.09 -1.20
N GLN A 74 8.30 -2.31 -0.86
CA GLN A 74 8.33 -0.86 -1.09
C GLN A 74 9.35 -0.15 -0.23
N ARG A 75 9.45 -0.52 1.06
CA ARG A 75 10.45 0.02 1.99
C ARG A 75 11.86 -0.29 1.53
N ARG A 76 12.12 -1.54 1.10
CA ARG A 76 13.40 -1.95 0.51
C ARG A 76 13.72 -1.15 -0.75
N SER A 77 12.74 -0.96 -1.63
CA SER A 77 12.90 -0.22 -2.88
C SER A 77 13.09 1.29 -2.66
N LEU A 78 12.45 1.86 -1.64
CA LEU A 78 12.64 3.25 -1.23
C LEU A 78 14.05 3.44 -0.69
N ARG A 79 14.51 2.57 0.22
CA ARG A 79 15.89 2.59 0.74
C ARG A 79 16.91 2.59 -0.39
N ALA A 80 16.79 1.64 -1.33
CA ALA A 80 17.72 1.53 -2.45
C ALA A 80 17.71 2.77 -3.38
N GLN A 81 16.59 3.48 -3.50
CA GLN A 81 16.54 4.74 -4.26
C GLN A 81 17.21 5.89 -3.51
N LEU A 82 17.00 5.99 -2.20
CA LEU A 82 17.61 7.01 -1.35
C LEU A 82 19.13 6.85 -1.31
N GLU A 83 19.63 5.62 -1.14
CA GLU A 83 21.05 5.29 -1.18
C GLU A 83 21.72 5.66 -2.52
N ARG A 84 20.96 5.65 -3.63
CA ARG A 84 21.44 6.01 -4.97
C ARG A 84 21.16 7.46 -5.36
N ALA A 85 20.59 8.28 -4.45
CA ALA A 85 20.10 9.63 -4.74
C ALA A 85 19.21 9.70 -6.00
N ALA A 86 18.45 8.64 -6.27
CA ALA A 86 17.62 8.56 -7.47
C ALA A 86 16.37 9.45 -7.32
N PRO A 87 15.92 10.13 -8.39
CA PRO A 87 14.76 11.01 -8.32
C PRO A 87 13.49 10.22 -8.00
N ILE A 88 12.74 10.69 -7.00
CA ILE A 88 11.45 10.11 -6.60
C ILE A 88 10.32 10.83 -7.32
N GLY A 89 9.80 10.22 -8.39
CA GLY A 89 8.60 10.70 -9.09
C GLY A 89 7.33 10.08 -8.50
N ALA A 90 6.34 10.91 -8.15
CA ALA A 90 5.09 10.44 -7.53
C ALA A 90 4.35 9.38 -8.38
N TRP A 91 4.22 9.62 -9.68
CA TRP A 91 3.58 8.69 -10.61
C TRP A 91 4.35 7.37 -10.74
N ARG A 92 5.69 7.44 -10.88
CA ARG A 92 6.56 6.25 -10.98
C ARG A 92 6.49 5.40 -9.70
N PHE A 93 6.47 6.07 -8.55
CA PHE A 93 6.29 5.41 -7.26
C PHE A 93 4.91 4.73 -7.17
N ALA A 94 3.84 5.44 -7.54
CA ALA A 94 2.48 4.92 -7.51
C ALA A 94 2.27 3.72 -8.44
N LEU A 95 2.77 3.81 -9.68
CA LEU A 95 2.70 2.72 -10.65
C LEU A 95 3.45 1.48 -10.13
N ARG A 96 4.65 1.66 -9.59
CA ARG A 96 5.40 0.56 -8.98
C ARG A 96 4.69 -0.03 -7.77
N PHE A 97 4.15 0.83 -6.90
CA PHE A 97 3.35 0.43 -5.75
C PHE A 97 2.20 -0.46 -6.20
N TRP A 98 1.45 -0.02 -7.21
CA TRP A 98 0.33 -0.77 -7.78
C TRP A 98 0.77 -2.11 -8.39
N LEU A 99 1.84 -2.12 -9.21
CA LEU A 99 2.38 -3.34 -9.84
C LEU A 99 2.85 -4.38 -8.81
N ILE A 100 3.50 -3.94 -7.72
CA ILE A 100 3.93 -4.85 -6.64
C ILE A 100 2.71 -5.53 -6.00
N ASN A 101 1.67 -4.76 -5.67
CA ASN A 101 0.47 -5.31 -5.07
C ASN A 101 -0.28 -6.24 -6.03
N LEU A 102 -0.34 -5.90 -7.33
CA LEU A 102 -0.91 -6.75 -8.36
C LEU A 102 -0.15 -8.08 -8.47
N ALA A 103 1.18 -8.03 -8.56
CA ALA A 103 2.02 -9.22 -8.68
C ALA A 103 1.88 -10.14 -7.46
N LEU A 104 1.85 -9.57 -6.24
CA LEU A 104 1.60 -10.33 -5.01
C LEU A 104 0.21 -10.97 -4.99
N ALA A 105 -0.82 -10.25 -5.41
CA ALA A 105 -2.17 -10.80 -5.50
C ALA A 105 -2.24 -11.97 -6.49
N VAL A 106 -1.60 -11.86 -7.65
CA VAL A 106 -1.51 -12.94 -8.63
C VAL A 106 -0.71 -14.12 -8.06
N ALA A 107 0.46 -13.88 -7.46
CA ALA A 107 1.30 -14.94 -6.90
C ALA A 107 0.60 -15.71 -5.77
N LEU A 108 -0.08 -15.01 -4.85
CA LEU A 108 -0.86 -15.65 -3.79
C LEU A 108 -2.06 -16.42 -4.36
N SER A 109 -2.67 -15.93 -5.43
CA SER A 109 -3.75 -16.64 -6.13
C SER A 109 -3.25 -17.96 -6.74
N VAL A 110 -2.04 -17.97 -7.31
CA VAL A 110 -1.42 -19.18 -7.89
C VAL A 110 -0.98 -20.16 -6.80
N LEU A 111 -0.37 -19.68 -5.72
CA LEU A 111 0.20 -20.52 -4.65
C LEU A 111 -0.87 -21.14 -3.73
N LEU A 112 -1.95 -20.42 -3.42
CA LEU A 112 -2.98 -20.85 -2.47
C LEU A 112 -4.14 -21.59 -3.17
N TRP A 113 -3.79 -22.47 -4.11
CA TRP A 113 -4.63 -23.35 -4.93
C TRP A 113 -6.07 -23.56 -4.44
N ARG A 114 -7.03 -22.87 -5.08
CA ARG A 114 -8.52 -22.92 -4.95
C ARG A 114 -9.21 -22.07 -3.87
N PRO A 115 -8.96 -22.11 -2.54
CA PRO A 115 -9.78 -21.34 -1.60
C PRO A 115 -9.52 -19.83 -1.69
N LEU A 116 -8.29 -19.40 -1.97
CA LEU A 116 -8.00 -17.98 -2.14
C LEU A 116 -8.46 -17.48 -3.50
N LEU A 117 -8.28 -18.27 -4.57
CA LEU A 117 -8.90 -17.99 -5.87
C LEU A 117 -10.42 -17.90 -5.75
N ASN A 118 -11.05 -18.74 -4.93
CA ASN A 118 -12.48 -18.61 -4.68
C ASN A 118 -12.80 -17.35 -3.85
N LEU A 119 -11.99 -17.01 -2.85
CA LEU A 119 -12.20 -15.77 -2.10
C LEU A 119 -12.01 -14.51 -2.96
N LEU A 120 -11.06 -14.53 -3.90
CA LEU A 120 -10.71 -13.41 -4.77
C LEU A 120 -11.57 -13.36 -6.05
N PHE A 121 -12.10 -14.49 -6.53
CA PHE A 121 -12.79 -14.65 -7.83
C PHE A 121 -14.16 -15.38 -7.79
N PHE A 122 -14.52 -16.15 -6.76
CA PHE A 122 -15.82 -16.87 -6.71
C PHE A 122 -17.01 -15.92 -6.57
N PHE A 123 -16.83 -14.79 -5.89
CA PHE A 123 -17.81 -13.71 -5.86
C PHE A 123 -17.60 -12.76 -7.04
N ARG A 124 -17.87 -13.29 -8.25
CA ARG A 124 -18.13 -12.61 -9.53
C ARG A 124 -17.33 -11.31 -9.76
N LEU A 125 -16.16 -11.46 -10.40
CA LEU A 125 -15.45 -10.47 -11.24
C LEU A 125 -14.97 -9.11 -10.66
N TYR A 126 -15.39 -8.65 -9.48
CA TYR A 126 -15.27 -7.22 -9.14
C TYR A 126 -14.49 -6.79 -7.86
N PRO A 127 -14.32 -7.55 -6.75
CA PRO A 127 -13.81 -6.93 -5.51
C PRO A 127 -12.29 -6.63 -5.52
N VAL A 128 -11.46 -7.50 -6.08
CA VAL A 128 -10.00 -7.38 -5.91
C VAL A 128 -9.39 -6.51 -7.00
N ALA A 129 -9.73 -6.79 -8.25
CA ALA A 129 -9.24 -6.04 -9.41
C ALA A 129 -9.82 -4.63 -9.52
N PHE A 130 -11.09 -4.43 -9.14
CA PHE A 130 -11.77 -3.13 -9.29
C PHE A 130 -11.94 -2.32 -8.00
N TRP A 131 -11.76 -2.90 -6.80
CA TRP A 131 -11.91 -2.15 -5.55
C TRP A 131 -10.65 -2.12 -4.69
N LEU A 132 -9.94 -3.24 -4.52
CA LEU A 132 -8.68 -3.26 -3.76
C LEU A 132 -7.53 -2.58 -4.54
N LEU A 133 -7.36 -2.86 -5.82
CA LEU A 133 -6.23 -2.32 -6.60
C LEU A 133 -6.25 -0.79 -6.81
N PRO A 134 -7.40 -0.11 -7.05
CA PRO A 134 -7.42 1.35 -7.22
C PRO A 134 -7.00 2.12 -5.97
N TRP A 135 -7.32 1.65 -4.76
CA TRP A 135 -6.88 2.37 -3.56
C TRP A 135 -5.36 2.25 -3.36
N HIS A 136 -4.73 1.14 -3.76
CA HIS A 136 -3.26 1.03 -3.74
C HIS A 136 -2.62 2.04 -4.69
N ALA A 137 -3.25 2.34 -5.84
CA ALA A 137 -2.78 3.41 -6.73
C ALA A 137 -2.95 4.79 -6.07
N ILE A 138 -4.09 5.06 -5.41
CA ILE A 138 -4.32 6.31 -4.68
C ILE A 138 -3.30 6.48 -3.54
N LEU A 139 -3.12 5.45 -2.71
CA LEU A 139 -2.15 5.45 -1.62
C LEU A 139 -0.72 5.62 -2.15
N GLY A 140 -0.39 4.93 -3.24
CA GLY A 140 0.88 5.09 -3.94
C GLY A 140 1.10 6.52 -4.43
N LEU A 141 0.07 7.18 -4.96
CA LEU A 141 0.16 8.59 -5.38
C LEU A 141 0.35 9.52 -4.20
N MET A 142 -0.41 9.34 -3.11
CA MET A 142 -0.29 10.15 -1.90
C MET A 142 1.12 10.03 -1.29
N LEU A 143 1.61 8.79 -1.13
CA LEU A 143 2.96 8.52 -0.61
C LEU A 143 4.04 9.04 -1.56
N GLY A 144 3.88 8.80 -2.87
CA GLY A 144 4.83 9.27 -3.88
C GLY A 144 4.92 10.79 -3.94
N ARG A 145 3.78 11.49 -3.86
CA ARG A 145 3.75 12.96 -3.83
C ARG A 145 4.39 13.51 -2.57
N TRP A 146 4.10 12.91 -1.42
CA TRP A 146 4.75 13.28 -0.18
C TRP A 146 6.26 13.05 -0.23
N LEU A 147 6.72 11.88 -0.69
CA LEU A 147 8.16 11.58 -0.84
C LEU A 147 8.85 12.55 -1.80
N GLN A 148 8.20 12.90 -2.91
CA GLN A 148 8.72 13.89 -3.84
C GLN A 148 8.96 15.26 -3.16
N LEU A 149 8.03 15.70 -2.31
CA LEU A 149 8.15 16.97 -1.58
C LEU A 149 9.25 16.93 -0.51
N GLN A 150 9.49 15.77 0.11
CA GLN A 150 10.56 15.60 1.11
C GLN A 150 11.95 15.43 0.48
N ALA A 151 12.02 14.82 -0.71
CA ALA A 151 13.27 14.56 -1.42
C ALA A 151 13.70 15.72 -2.35
N SER A 152 12.83 16.70 -2.59
CA SER A 152 13.20 17.92 -3.32
C SER A 152 14.05 18.81 -2.42
N PRO A 153 15.23 19.28 -2.87
CA PRO A 153 15.98 20.26 -2.10
C PRO A 153 15.12 21.51 -1.91
N ALA A 154 15.19 22.12 -0.72
CA ALA A 154 14.52 23.39 -0.44
C ALA A 154 14.90 24.42 -1.52
N PRO A 155 13.96 25.25 -1.99
CA PRO A 155 14.29 26.31 -2.95
C PRO A 155 15.40 27.16 -2.35
N VAL A 156 16.54 27.22 -3.03
CA VAL A 156 17.62 28.15 -2.69
C VAL A 156 17.00 29.55 -2.79
N PRO A 157 16.96 30.34 -1.71
CA PRO A 157 16.44 31.70 -1.79
C PRO A 157 17.22 32.43 -2.89
N PRO A 158 16.55 33.24 -3.74
CA PRO A 158 17.23 33.94 -4.81
C PRO A 158 18.42 34.67 -4.20
N ALA A 159 19.61 34.42 -4.75
CA ALA A 159 20.82 35.09 -4.32
C ALA A 159 20.53 36.59 -4.33
N ALA A 160 20.61 37.23 -3.17
CA ALA A 160 20.36 38.66 -3.05
C ALA A 160 21.33 39.35 -4.02
N SER A 161 20.80 39.82 -5.14
CA SER A 161 21.53 40.63 -6.10
C SER A 161 21.95 41.88 -5.36
N ARG A 162 23.26 41.97 -5.06
CA ARG A 162 23.89 43.19 -4.55
C ARG A 162 24.01 44.21 -5.67
#